data_AF-A0A0N8HGY0-F1
#
_entry.id   AF-A0A0N8HGY0-F1
#
_cell.length_a   1.000
_cell.length_b   1.000
_cell.length_c   1.000
_cell.angle_alpha   90.00
_cell.angle_beta   90.00
_cell.angle_gamma   90.00
#
_symmetry.space_group_name_H-M   'P 1'
#
loop_
_entity.id
_entity.type
_entity.pdbx_description
1 polymer ?
#
loop_
_entity_poly.entity_id
_entity_poly.type
_entity_poly.pdbx_seq_one_letter_code
_entity_poly.pdbx_strand_id
1 'polypeptide(L)'
;MLSESIENRQWSRGFQWLLPDELALSVTDQSAIDPATFEALQNMSELAVDLWKSGSSCQFDSTTVANVYKEAFSNFGRSQKSRDAAADRFAELCAMLKQHPPFTALPTTRKCAIGFISQMTRKPRGYCHPLKHLTLIWWLFGSLESFVKAYQHAANQQQLPDASFNDTVIKPVSRQGKKIGAQKPKKLFNDLKTSILGTLMTGTSKKEVCVIFEISMSTVNRLLRLNPMIDEEINKNSTQKKLDEKRTLWLCAVAKSPSASANVIKHLVPSVYAWLYRNDKSWLLSQTGSLPTGRAGNHSTIDWEARDENLSALVKKVLTMSSIEPRKIRKRDLYQMVPNLFSSLEQKQHYPKTRQLISKIFQ
;
A
#
# COMPACT_ATOMS: atom_id res chain seq x y z
N MET A 1 6.54 26.89 -22.67
CA MET A 1 5.77 26.27 -21.57
C MET A 1 5.30 24.91 -22.06
N LEU A 2 5.44 23.86 -21.27
CA LEU A 2 4.98 22.51 -21.62
C LEU A 2 3.53 22.36 -21.13
N SER A 3 2.61 21.99 -22.02
CA SER A 3 1.20 21.71 -21.70
C SER A 3 0.92 20.21 -21.69
N GLU A 4 0.02 19.78 -20.81
CA GLU A 4 -0.34 18.36 -20.63
C GLU A 4 -1.46 17.97 -21.61
N SER A 5 -1.41 16.75 -22.15
CA SER A 5 -2.46 16.25 -23.04
C SER A 5 -3.66 15.74 -22.25
N ILE A 6 -4.87 16.01 -22.75
CA ILE A 6 -6.13 15.50 -22.16
C ILE A 6 -6.42 14.03 -22.53
N GLU A 7 -5.66 13.43 -23.44
CA GLU A 7 -5.86 12.04 -23.89
C GLU A 7 -4.93 11.07 -23.16
N ASN A 8 -5.50 10.04 -22.54
CA ASN A 8 -4.74 8.97 -21.90
C ASN A 8 -4.22 7.98 -22.98
N ARG A 9 -3.07 8.28 -23.59
CA ARG A 9 -2.44 7.36 -24.55
C ARG A 9 -1.74 6.23 -23.81
N GLN A 10 -2.31 5.02 -23.88
CA GLN A 10 -1.64 3.81 -23.43
C GLN A 10 -0.30 3.64 -24.20
N TRP A 11 0.82 3.77 -23.48
CA TRP A 11 2.19 3.77 -23.99
C TRP A 11 2.68 2.47 -24.66
N SER A 12 1.80 1.53 -25.02
CA SER A 12 2.19 0.15 -25.36
C SER A 12 1.98 -0.27 -26.82
N ARG A 13 1.82 0.64 -27.79
CA ARG A 13 1.73 0.24 -29.20
C ARG A 13 2.57 1.17 -30.08
N GLY A 14 3.77 0.70 -30.45
CA GLY A 14 4.63 1.21 -31.51
C GLY A 14 5.01 2.69 -31.41
N PHE A 15 6.27 3.00 -31.13
CA PHE A 15 6.80 4.37 -31.08
C PHE A 15 6.55 5.16 -32.37
N GLN A 16 5.43 5.85 -32.45
CA GLN A 16 5.23 7.00 -33.32
C GLN A 16 5.11 8.22 -32.40
N TRP A 17 6.15 9.04 -32.37
CA TRP A 17 6.11 10.36 -31.73
C TRP A 17 5.20 11.26 -32.56
N LEU A 18 3.90 11.17 -32.31
CA LEU A 18 2.91 12.10 -32.86
C LEU A 18 2.78 13.25 -31.86
N LEU A 19 3.09 14.46 -32.30
CA LEU A 19 2.81 15.67 -31.52
C LEU A 19 1.30 15.72 -31.23
N PRO A 20 0.86 15.95 -29.98
CA PRO A 20 -0.56 16.14 -29.68
C PRO A 20 -1.11 17.30 -30.50
N ASP A 21 -2.36 17.17 -30.97
CA ASP A 21 -3.09 18.28 -31.55
C ASP A 21 -3.21 19.41 -30.52
N GLU A 22 -3.15 20.68 -30.94
CA GLU A 22 -3.30 21.83 -30.04
C GLU A 22 -4.63 21.79 -29.28
N LEU A 23 -5.68 21.25 -29.92
CA LEU A 23 -6.99 21.03 -29.29
C LEU A 23 -6.96 19.98 -28.17
N ALA A 24 -5.95 19.10 -28.15
CA ALA A 24 -5.76 18.07 -27.14
C ALA A 24 -4.80 18.49 -26.01
N LEU A 25 -4.29 19.73 -26.04
CA LEU A 25 -3.46 20.30 -24.97
C LEU A 25 -4.33 21.06 -23.99
N SER A 26 -4.04 20.94 -22.69
CA SER A 26 -4.71 21.72 -21.67
C SER A 26 -4.32 23.20 -21.79
N VAL A 27 -5.34 24.07 -21.85
CA VAL A 27 -5.14 25.52 -21.74
C VAL A 27 -4.65 25.79 -20.33
N THR A 28 -3.42 26.26 -20.20
CA THR A 28 -2.90 26.66 -18.89
C THR A 28 -3.49 28.03 -18.57
N ASP A 29 -4.56 28.05 -17.77
CA ASP A 29 -5.01 29.28 -17.10
C ASP A 29 -3.93 29.68 -16.08
N GLN A 30 -2.96 30.48 -16.53
CA GLN A 30 -1.98 31.09 -15.65
C GLN A 30 -2.66 32.22 -14.88
N SER A 31 -3.43 31.84 -13.88
CA SER A 31 -3.78 32.76 -12.81
C SER A 31 -2.47 33.25 -12.18
N ALA A 32 -2.37 34.55 -11.90
CA ALA A 32 -1.20 35.12 -11.24
C ALA A 32 -0.94 34.35 -9.93
N ILE A 33 0.25 33.77 -9.81
CA ILE A 33 0.64 33.02 -8.60
C ILE A 33 0.76 34.04 -7.46
N ASP A 34 0.06 33.78 -6.38
CA ASP A 34 0.16 34.57 -5.15
C ASP A 34 1.63 34.62 -4.65
N PRO A 35 2.14 35.77 -4.17
CA PRO A 35 3.53 35.91 -3.73
C PRO A 35 3.97 34.87 -2.69
N ALA A 36 3.12 34.52 -1.72
CA ALA A 36 3.47 33.52 -0.70
C ALA A 36 3.55 32.11 -1.29
N THR A 37 2.68 31.81 -2.26
CA THR A 37 2.73 30.55 -3.01
C THR A 37 3.99 30.46 -3.88
N PHE A 38 4.39 31.56 -4.52
CA PHE A 38 5.63 31.64 -5.28
C PHE A 38 6.85 31.39 -4.38
N GLU A 39 6.91 32.05 -3.22
CA GLU A 39 7.98 31.84 -2.23
C GLU A 39 8.02 30.39 -1.74
N ALA A 40 6.87 29.77 -1.48
CA ALA A 40 6.79 28.36 -1.09
C ALA A 40 7.34 27.43 -2.19
N LEU A 41 6.99 27.67 -3.46
CA LEU A 41 7.50 26.91 -4.60
C LEU A 41 9.01 27.11 -4.79
N GLN A 42 9.49 28.34 -4.61
CA GLN A 42 10.91 28.66 -4.68
C GLN A 42 11.68 27.91 -3.58
N ASN A 43 11.22 27.94 -2.33
CA ASN A 43 11.81 27.19 -1.21
C ASN A 43 11.86 25.68 -1.51
N MET A 44 10.78 25.12 -2.06
CA MET A 44 10.76 23.70 -2.44
C MET A 44 11.78 23.37 -3.54
N SER A 45 12.00 24.29 -4.49
CA SER A 45 13.01 24.14 -5.54
C SER A 45 14.42 24.20 -4.97
N GLU A 46 14.70 25.13 -4.06
CA GLU A 46 15.99 25.28 -3.39
C GLU A 46 16.33 24.05 -2.56
N LEU A 47 15.36 23.55 -1.78
CA LEU A 47 15.51 22.30 -1.02
C LEU A 47 15.79 21.08 -1.90
N ALA A 48 15.18 21.00 -3.09
CA ALA A 48 15.44 19.92 -4.03
C ALA A 48 16.87 20.00 -4.59
N VAL A 49 17.35 21.21 -4.90
CA VAL A 49 18.73 21.46 -5.35
C VAL A 49 19.72 21.11 -4.24
N ASP A 50 19.45 21.52 -3.00
CA ASP A 50 20.31 21.21 -1.86
C ASP A 50 20.35 19.70 -1.57
N LEU A 51 19.20 19.02 -1.69
CA LEU A 51 19.14 17.57 -1.53
C LEU A 51 19.99 16.88 -2.58
N TRP A 52 19.89 17.32 -3.84
CA TRP A 52 20.72 16.80 -4.93
C TRP A 52 22.22 17.03 -4.67
N LYS A 53 22.63 18.24 -4.26
CA LYS A 53 24.02 18.55 -3.90
C LYS A 53 24.53 17.66 -2.76
N SER A 54 23.68 17.34 -1.78
CA SER A 54 24.03 16.49 -0.65
C SER A 54 24.03 14.99 -0.96
N GLY A 55 23.39 14.57 -2.06
CA GLY A 55 23.16 13.16 -2.39
C GLY A 55 24.42 12.36 -2.67
N SER A 56 25.56 13.02 -2.96
CA SER A 56 26.85 12.37 -3.13
C SER A 56 27.58 12.08 -1.81
N SER A 57 27.23 12.78 -0.73
CA SER A 57 27.95 12.73 0.56
C SER A 57 27.13 12.14 1.71
N CYS A 58 25.80 12.03 1.55
CA CYS A 58 24.90 11.71 2.66
C CYS A 58 23.93 10.58 2.30
N GLN A 59 23.89 9.55 3.15
CA GLN A 59 22.85 8.52 3.13
C GLN A 59 22.01 8.64 4.39
N PHE A 60 20.69 8.72 4.23
CA PHE A 60 19.76 8.84 5.35
C PHE A 60 19.11 7.48 5.67
N ASP A 61 19.29 7.00 6.90
CA ASP A 61 18.55 5.87 7.42
C ASP A 61 17.10 6.26 7.72
N SER A 62 16.16 5.53 7.15
CA SER A 62 14.74 5.81 7.25
C SER A 62 14.20 5.77 8.69
N THR A 63 14.80 4.97 9.58
CA THR A 63 14.38 4.87 10.98
C THR A 63 14.84 6.09 11.75
N THR A 64 16.09 6.51 11.56
CA THR A 64 16.63 7.73 12.16
C THR A 64 15.87 8.96 11.66
N VAL A 65 15.57 9.05 10.36
CA VAL A 65 14.73 10.13 9.80
C VAL A 65 13.36 10.20 10.46
N ALA A 66 12.67 9.06 10.63
CA ALA A 66 11.37 9.04 11.30
C ALA A 66 11.44 9.49 12.76
N ASN A 67 12.53 9.16 13.46
CA ASN A 67 12.77 9.61 14.83
C ASN A 67 13.02 11.12 14.91
N VAL A 68 13.83 11.67 13.99
CA VAL A 68 14.10 13.11 13.89
C VAL A 68 12.81 13.89 13.67
N TYR A 69 11.94 13.41 12.76
CA TYR A 69 10.61 14.02 12.58
C TYR A 69 9.76 13.93 13.85
N LYS A 70 9.72 12.75 14.50
CA LYS A 70 8.94 12.55 15.72
C LYS A 70 9.39 13.46 16.86
N GLU A 71 10.69 13.70 16.99
CA GLU A 71 11.28 14.63 17.95
C GLU A 71 10.87 16.07 17.62
N ALA A 72 11.04 16.51 16.38
CA ALA A 72 10.60 17.84 15.93
C ALA A 72 9.10 18.08 16.17
N PHE A 73 8.25 17.08 15.92
CA PHE A 73 6.82 17.15 16.22
C PHE A 73 6.50 17.24 17.71
N SER A 74 7.36 16.68 18.56
CA SER A 74 7.17 16.73 20.01
C SER A 74 7.37 18.14 20.57
N ASN A 75 8.11 19.00 19.87
CA ASN A 75 8.32 20.41 20.24
C ASN A 75 7.05 21.27 20.11
N PHE A 76 6.08 20.87 19.26
CA PHE A 76 4.78 21.53 19.20
C PHE A 76 3.88 21.22 20.40
N GLY A 77 4.26 20.24 21.23
CA GLY A 77 3.53 19.84 22.42
C GLY A 77 2.91 18.44 22.32
N ARG A 78 2.79 17.77 23.46
CA ARG A 78 2.35 16.36 23.54
C ARG A 78 0.83 16.17 23.64
N SER A 79 0.07 17.25 23.84
CA SER A 79 -1.39 17.20 23.97
C SER A 79 -2.07 16.87 22.65
N GLN A 80 -3.30 16.34 22.69
CA GLN A 80 -4.06 16.10 21.46
C GLN A 80 -4.35 17.42 20.73
N LYS A 81 -4.73 18.46 21.49
CA LYS A 81 -5.03 19.80 20.96
C LYS A 81 -3.83 20.42 20.22
N SER A 82 -2.61 20.27 20.76
CA SER A 82 -1.41 20.79 20.12
C SER A 82 -1.05 20.04 18.84
N ARG A 83 -1.25 18.72 18.82
CA ARG A 83 -1.06 17.90 17.60
C ARG A 83 -2.07 18.25 16.51
N ASP A 84 -3.33 18.45 16.88
CA ASP A 84 -4.38 18.84 15.94
C ASP A 84 -4.09 20.23 15.34
N ALA A 85 -3.66 21.18 16.17
CA ALA A 85 -3.25 22.52 15.71
C ALA A 85 -2.01 22.48 14.79
N ALA A 86 -1.03 21.61 15.09
CA ALA A 86 0.12 21.41 14.21
C ALA A 86 -0.29 20.79 12.86
N ALA A 87 -1.23 19.86 12.86
CA ALA A 87 -1.77 19.26 11.64
C ALA A 87 -2.56 20.26 10.79
N ASP A 88 -3.29 21.20 11.42
CA ASP A 88 -3.99 22.28 10.70
C ASP A 88 -3.01 23.20 9.98
N ARG A 89 -1.98 23.69 10.69
CA ARG A 89 -0.94 24.55 10.10
C ARG A 89 -0.19 23.86 8.96
N PHE A 90 0.08 22.55 9.09
CA PHE A 90 0.69 21.78 8.02
C PHE A 90 -0.23 21.63 6.81
N ALA A 91 -1.54 21.45 7.03
CA ALA A 91 -2.53 21.36 5.97
C ALA A 91 -2.70 22.69 5.21
N GLU A 92 -2.64 23.82 5.90
CA GLU A 92 -2.64 25.16 5.31
C GLU A 92 -1.44 25.35 4.37
N LEU A 93 -0.23 24.98 4.81
CA LEU A 93 0.97 25.01 3.98
C LEU A 93 0.84 24.10 2.75
N CYS A 94 0.35 22.89 2.94
CA CYS A 94 0.13 21.95 1.84
C CYS A 94 -0.92 22.44 0.84
N ALA A 95 -1.91 23.23 1.27
CA ALA A 95 -2.95 23.76 0.40
C ALA A 95 -2.39 24.79 -0.60
N MET A 96 -1.40 25.59 -0.19
CA MET A 96 -0.70 26.51 -1.10
C MET A 96 0.00 25.75 -2.24
N LEU A 97 0.69 24.65 -1.90
CA LEU A 97 1.44 23.88 -2.89
C LEU A 97 0.55 23.00 -3.78
N LYS A 98 -0.55 22.44 -3.26
CA LYS A 98 -1.35 21.39 -3.93
C LYS A 98 -1.88 21.80 -5.31
N GLN A 99 -2.14 23.09 -5.53
CA GLN A 99 -2.67 23.60 -6.79
C GLN A 99 -1.70 23.44 -7.96
N HIS A 100 -0.42 23.20 -7.67
CA HIS A 100 0.64 23.08 -8.67
C HIS A 100 1.19 21.64 -8.71
N PRO A 101 1.25 20.99 -9.88
CA PRO A 101 1.96 19.72 -10.02
C PRO A 101 3.45 19.84 -9.62
N PRO A 102 4.08 18.81 -9.03
CA PRO A 102 3.55 17.48 -8.69
C PRO A 102 2.93 17.37 -7.28
N PHE A 103 2.53 18.48 -6.65
CA PHE A 103 2.07 18.51 -5.25
C PHE A 103 0.60 18.11 -5.04
N THR A 104 -0.09 17.65 -6.09
CA THR A 104 -1.52 17.33 -6.07
C THR A 104 -1.93 16.30 -5.00
N ALA A 105 -0.99 15.47 -4.54
CA ALA A 105 -1.19 14.45 -3.51
C ALA A 105 -0.96 14.95 -2.06
N LEU A 106 -0.66 16.23 -1.83
CA LEU A 106 -0.43 16.78 -0.49
C LEU A 106 -1.72 16.87 0.35
N PRO A 107 -1.64 16.70 1.68
CA PRO A 107 -2.81 16.70 2.56
C PRO A 107 -3.31 18.13 2.83
N THR A 108 -4.56 18.43 2.45
CA THR A 108 -5.18 19.77 2.69
C THR A 108 -6.26 19.78 3.75
N THR A 109 -6.46 18.66 4.46
CA THR A 109 -7.41 18.58 5.57
C THR A 109 -6.69 18.06 6.81
N ARG A 110 -7.13 18.47 8.00
CA ARG A 110 -6.60 17.99 9.29
C ARG A 110 -6.44 16.47 9.33
N LYS A 111 -7.49 15.74 8.93
CA LYS A 111 -7.52 14.27 8.93
C LYS A 111 -6.43 13.69 8.03
N CYS A 112 -6.28 14.20 6.81
CA CYS A 112 -5.24 13.76 5.89
C CYS A 112 -3.85 14.14 6.39
N ALA A 113 -3.68 15.32 6.99
CA ALA A 113 -2.42 15.78 7.58
C ALA A 113 -1.99 14.89 8.74
N ILE A 114 -2.90 14.53 9.67
CA ILE A 114 -2.62 13.57 10.75
C ILE A 114 -2.17 12.22 10.19
N GLY A 115 -2.84 11.73 9.13
CA GLY A 115 -2.48 10.49 8.45
C GLY A 115 -1.09 10.55 7.82
N PHE A 116 -0.79 11.66 7.14
CA PHE A 116 0.52 11.94 6.53
C PHE A 116 1.62 11.99 7.59
N ILE A 117 1.44 12.79 8.64
CA ILE A 117 2.41 12.93 9.75
C ILE A 117 2.63 11.58 10.43
N SER A 118 1.56 10.81 10.66
CA SER A 118 1.65 9.47 11.23
C SER A 118 2.41 8.50 10.32
N GLN A 119 2.30 8.65 9.00
CA GLN A 119 3.07 7.85 8.05
C GLN A 119 4.56 8.17 8.14
N MET A 120 4.93 9.45 8.26
CA MET A 120 6.32 9.93 8.25
C MET A 120 7.05 9.72 9.59
N THR A 121 6.34 9.61 10.72
CA THR A 121 6.92 9.52 12.07
C THR A 121 6.91 8.10 12.67
N ARG A 122 6.25 7.14 12.02
CA ARG A 122 6.22 5.73 12.46
C ARG A 122 7.38 4.95 11.85
N LYS A 123 7.65 3.76 12.41
CA LYS A 123 8.60 2.82 11.82
C LYS A 123 8.30 2.63 10.32
N PRO A 124 9.27 2.91 9.42
CA PRO A 124 9.05 2.84 7.98
C PRO A 124 8.59 1.43 7.56
N ARG A 125 7.56 1.37 6.70
CA ARG A 125 7.04 0.10 6.14
C ARG A 125 7.27 0.00 4.63
N GLY A 126 7.97 0.98 4.06
CA GLY A 126 8.22 1.13 2.63
C GLY A 126 8.78 2.52 2.34
N TYR A 127 9.14 2.75 1.08
CA TYR A 127 9.68 4.03 0.63
C TYR A 127 8.60 5.11 0.61
N CYS A 128 8.94 6.30 1.11
CA CYS A 128 8.13 7.50 0.96
C CYS A 128 8.74 8.38 -0.14
N HIS A 129 7.88 9.06 -0.90
CA HIS A 129 8.32 9.88 -2.01
C HIS A 129 9.20 11.05 -1.51
N PRO A 130 10.35 11.37 -2.14
CA PRO A 130 11.25 12.45 -1.68
C PRO A 130 10.56 13.79 -1.48
N LEU A 131 9.60 14.14 -2.36
CA LEU A 131 8.79 15.35 -2.23
C LEU A 131 8.08 15.45 -0.87
N LYS A 132 7.58 14.33 -0.33
CA LYS A 132 6.94 14.32 1.01
C LYS A 132 7.94 14.63 2.11
N HIS A 133 9.17 14.14 1.98
CA HIS A 133 10.26 14.47 2.90
C HIS A 133 10.62 15.94 2.79
N LEU A 134 10.79 16.49 1.58
CA LEU A 134 11.12 17.89 1.37
C LEU A 134 10.05 18.82 1.94
N THR A 135 8.76 18.53 1.71
CA THR A 135 7.66 19.34 2.27
C THR A 135 7.69 19.34 3.80
N LEU A 136 7.98 18.18 4.41
CA LEU A 136 8.04 18.07 5.86
C LEU A 136 9.32 18.70 6.44
N ILE A 137 10.45 18.58 5.75
CA ILE A 137 11.72 19.20 6.12
C ILE A 137 11.58 20.72 6.11
N TRP A 138 11.02 21.27 5.03
CA TRP A 138 10.73 22.69 4.92
C TRP A 138 9.89 23.17 6.11
N TRP A 139 8.78 22.49 6.38
CA TRP A 139 7.86 22.93 7.42
C TRP A 139 8.41 22.78 8.85
N LEU A 140 9.17 21.72 9.14
CA LEU A 140 9.70 21.45 10.49
C LEU A 140 11.02 22.16 10.79
N PHE A 141 11.88 22.29 9.78
CA PHE A 141 13.28 22.73 9.96
C PHE A 141 13.61 24.00 9.17
N GLY A 142 12.74 24.44 8.25
CA GLY A 142 12.98 25.56 7.35
C GLY A 142 13.94 25.23 6.21
N SER A 143 15.07 24.57 6.50
CA SER A 143 16.11 24.25 5.52
C SER A 143 16.59 22.80 5.62
N LEU A 144 17.20 22.32 4.54
CA LEU A 144 17.81 20.99 4.51
C LEU A 144 18.99 20.90 5.48
N GLU A 145 19.80 21.96 5.59
CA GLU A 145 20.95 22.01 6.49
C GLU A 145 20.55 21.80 7.96
N SER A 146 19.49 22.49 8.41
CA SER A 146 18.95 22.33 9.76
C SER A 146 18.47 20.90 10.02
N PHE A 147 17.83 20.27 9.04
CA PHE A 147 17.45 18.86 9.12
C PHE A 147 18.67 17.94 9.19
N VAL A 148 19.69 18.16 8.35
CA VAL A 148 20.91 17.32 8.33
C VAL A 148 21.64 17.39 9.67
N LYS A 149 21.73 18.58 10.30
CA LYS A 149 22.30 18.73 11.64
C LYS A 149 21.53 17.92 12.69
N ALA A 150 20.19 18.01 12.68
CA ALA A 150 19.34 17.24 13.59
C ALA A 150 19.48 15.72 13.35
N TYR A 151 19.59 15.30 12.08
CA TYR A 151 19.81 13.92 11.71
C TYR A 151 21.17 13.39 12.19
N GLN A 152 22.25 14.14 11.98
CA GLN A 152 23.59 13.76 12.43
C GLN A 152 23.65 13.61 13.96
N HIS A 153 23.02 14.53 14.68
CA HIS A 153 22.90 14.43 16.14
C HIS A 153 22.18 13.14 16.57
N ALA A 154 21.03 12.82 15.95
CA ALA A 154 20.29 11.60 16.24
C ALA A 154 21.06 10.33 15.85
N ALA A 155 21.78 10.34 14.73
CA ALA A 155 22.59 9.22 14.27
C ALA A 155 23.77 8.96 15.22
N ASN A 156 24.45 10.01 15.68
CA ASN A 156 25.57 9.90 16.63
C ASN A 156 25.11 9.36 17.99
N GLN A 157 23.91 9.74 18.46
CA GLN A 157 23.33 9.18 19.69
C GLN A 157 23.01 7.68 19.58
N GLN A 158 22.78 7.17 18.37
CA GLN A 158 22.53 5.74 18.12
C GLN A 158 23.84 4.92 17.97
N GLN A 159 25.00 5.57 17.82
CA GLN A 159 26.31 4.92 17.61
C GLN A 159 27.18 4.78 18.86
N LEU A 160 26.74 5.26 20.03
CA LEU A 160 27.44 4.97 21.30
C LEU A 160 27.44 3.44 21.55
N PRO A 161 28.60 2.82 21.81
CA PRO A 161 28.71 1.36 21.90
C PRO A 161 28.07 0.87 23.20
N ASP A 162 26.85 0.34 23.10
CA ASP A 162 26.40 -0.69 24.03
C ASP A 162 27.27 -1.92 23.80
N ALA A 163 28.13 -2.20 24.78
CA ALA A 163 28.82 -3.47 24.89
C ALA A 163 27.80 -4.61 24.82
N SER A 164 28.20 -5.70 24.16
CA SER A 164 27.50 -6.98 23.98
C SER A 164 26.50 -7.08 22.81
N PHE A 165 27.05 -7.26 21.60
CA PHE A 165 26.40 -8.05 20.58
C PHE A 165 26.51 -9.53 20.96
N ASN A 166 25.36 -10.18 21.16
CA ASN A 166 25.22 -11.59 20.83
C ASN A 166 24.00 -11.72 19.93
N ASP A 167 24.24 -12.31 18.77
CA ASP A 167 23.25 -12.77 17.81
C ASP A 167 22.09 -13.49 18.48
N THR A 168 20.86 -13.08 18.20
CA THR A 168 19.73 -14.01 18.16
C THR A 168 18.53 -13.43 17.41
N VAL A 169 18.30 -14.01 16.23
CA VAL A 169 17.00 -14.28 15.59
C VAL A 169 15.79 -13.88 16.42
N ILE A 170 15.03 -12.89 15.93
CA ILE A 170 13.79 -12.39 16.52
C ILE A 170 12.71 -13.48 16.48
N LYS A 171 12.59 -14.25 17.56
CA LYS A 171 11.31 -14.83 18.02
C LYS A 171 10.50 -13.73 18.73
N PRO A 172 9.16 -13.79 18.74
CA PRO A 172 8.32 -12.79 19.37
C PRO A 172 8.66 -12.68 20.87
N VAL A 173 8.98 -11.46 21.27
CA VAL A 173 9.40 -11.03 22.62
C VAL A 173 8.50 -11.66 23.68
N SER A 174 9.07 -12.61 24.45
CA SER A 174 8.53 -13.01 25.74
C SER A 174 8.58 -11.81 26.69
N ARG A 175 7.55 -11.66 27.50
CA ARG A 175 7.47 -10.60 28.51
C ARG A 175 8.45 -10.92 29.62
N GLN A 176 9.71 -10.54 29.47
CA GLN A 176 10.68 -10.66 30.57
C GLN A 176 10.30 -9.70 31.71
N GLY A 177 10.27 -10.28 32.90
CA GLY A 177 9.71 -9.71 34.12
C GLY A 177 10.40 -8.43 34.55
N LYS A 178 9.58 -7.42 34.83
CA LYS A 178 9.98 -6.24 35.59
C LYS A 178 10.29 -6.70 37.02
N LYS A 179 11.54 -6.57 37.49
CA LYS A 179 11.91 -6.92 38.88
C LYS A 179 11.02 -6.16 39.86
N ILE A 180 10.27 -6.90 40.68
CA ILE A 180 9.38 -6.38 41.72
C ILE A 180 10.22 -6.20 42.99
N GLY A 181 10.28 -4.97 43.50
CA GLY A 181 10.83 -4.72 44.84
C GLY A 181 10.03 -5.46 45.90
N ALA A 182 10.71 -6.13 46.83
CA ALA A 182 10.10 -6.94 47.88
C ALA A 182 9.11 -6.10 48.72
N GLN A 183 7.85 -6.55 48.81
CA GLN A 183 6.86 -5.94 49.70
C GLN A 183 6.09 -7.01 50.50
N LYS A 184 5.81 -6.65 51.76
CA LYS A 184 5.21 -7.45 52.85
C LYS A 184 3.91 -8.19 52.44
N PRO A 185 3.73 -9.47 52.84
CA PRO A 185 2.53 -10.23 52.50
C PRO A 185 1.33 -9.76 53.33
N LYS A 186 0.22 -9.41 52.67
CA LYS A 186 -1.09 -9.34 53.32
C LYS A 186 -1.73 -10.73 53.20
N LYS A 187 -2.00 -11.35 54.35
CA LYS A 187 -2.60 -12.69 54.48
C LYS A 187 -3.98 -12.74 53.82
N LEU A 188 -4.07 -13.33 52.64
CA LEU A 188 -5.27 -14.01 52.15
C LEU A 188 -4.89 -15.02 51.05
N PHE A 189 -5.11 -16.29 51.39
CA PHE A 189 -5.52 -17.40 50.53
C PHE A 189 -4.59 -17.86 49.38
N ASN A 190 -3.74 -18.83 49.72
CA ASN A 190 -3.12 -19.69 48.72
C ASN A 190 -4.17 -20.53 47.96
N ASP A 191 -5.24 -20.97 48.65
CA ASP A 191 -6.25 -21.86 48.07
C ASP A 191 -7.17 -21.15 47.07
N LEU A 192 -7.53 -19.88 47.31
CA LEU A 192 -8.26 -19.08 46.30
C LEU A 192 -7.36 -18.77 45.10
N LYS A 193 -6.05 -18.55 45.30
CA LYS A 193 -5.11 -18.33 44.21
C LYS A 193 -5.03 -19.56 43.29
N THR A 194 -4.91 -20.77 43.85
CA THR A 194 -4.88 -22.01 43.06
C THR A 194 -6.19 -22.23 42.32
N SER A 195 -7.33 -21.96 42.95
CA SER A 195 -8.65 -22.05 42.30
C SER A 195 -8.79 -21.06 41.14
N ILE A 196 -8.44 -19.78 41.33
CA ILE A 196 -8.49 -18.75 40.28
C ILE A 196 -7.59 -19.12 39.10
N LEU A 197 -6.36 -19.57 39.36
CA LEU A 197 -5.42 -19.96 38.31
C LEU A 197 -5.89 -21.22 37.58
N GLY A 198 -6.43 -22.21 38.29
CA GLY A 198 -7.02 -23.42 37.69
C GLY A 198 -8.20 -23.10 36.77
N THR A 199 -9.12 -22.22 37.20
CA THR A 199 -10.26 -21.79 36.36
C THR A 199 -9.81 -20.98 35.13
N LEU A 200 -8.73 -20.21 35.24
CA LEU A 200 -8.16 -19.51 34.09
C LEU A 200 -7.50 -20.48 33.09
N MET A 201 -6.86 -21.54 33.58
CA MET A 201 -6.24 -22.57 32.73
C MET A 201 -7.28 -23.41 31.96
N THR A 202 -8.47 -23.61 32.52
CA THR A 202 -9.58 -24.30 31.82
C THR A 202 -10.19 -23.46 30.69
N GLY A 203 -9.74 -22.20 30.51
CA GLY A 203 -10.09 -21.36 29.37
C GLY A 203 -11.24 -20.39 29.61
N THR A 204 -11.67 -20.20 30.86
CA THR A 204 -12.65 -19.16 31.22
C THR A 204 -12.08 -17.76 30.98
N SER A 205 -12.95 -16.81 30.61
CA SER A 205 -12.47 -15.47 30.30
C SER A 205 -12.04 -14.73 31.57
N LYS A 206 -11.04 -13.85 31.46
CA LYS A 206 -10.60 -13.01 32.60
C LYS A 206 -11.75 -12.21 33.22
N LYS A 207 -12.79 -11.90 32.43
CA LYS A 207 -14.01 -11.22 32.89
C LYS A 207 -14.92 -12.14 33.69
N GLU A 208 -15.17 -13.35 33.19
CA GLU A 208 -15.94 -14.37 33.92
C GLU A 208 -15.30 -14.70 35.27
N VAL A 209 -13.97 -14.83 35.32
CA VAL A 209 -13.23 -15.07 36.56
C VAL A 209 -13.38 -13.93 37.57
N CYS A 210 -13.49 -12.68 37.11
CA CYS A 210 -13.76 -11.56 38.00
C CYS A 210 -15.15 -11.65 38.63
N VAL A 211 -16.15 -12.14 37.89
CA VAL A 211 -17.52 -12.31 38.37
C VAL A 211 -17.62 -13.51 39.30
N ILE A 212 -17.10 -14.67 38.91
CA ILE A 212 -17.17 -15.93 39.68
C ILE A 212 -16.53 -15.80 41.05
N PHE A 213 -15.39 -15.12 41.13
CA PHE A 213 -14.62 -14.98 42.37
C PHE A 213 -14.80 -13.61 43.05
N GLU A 214 -15.71 -12.77 42.55
CA GLU A 214 -15.97 -11.41 43.07
C GLU A 214 -14.70 -10.55 43.25
N ILE A 215 -13.76 -10.67 42.32
CA ILE A 215 -12.46 -9.98 42.36
C ILE A 215 -12.34 -8.93 41.27
N SER A 216 -11.60 -7.86 41.57
CA SER A 216 -11.28 -6.85 40.56
C SER A 216 -10.39 -7.40 39.44
N MET A 217 -10.57 -6.88 38.23
CA MET A 217 -9.71 -7.16 37.07
C MET A 217 -8.22 -6.87 37.36
N SER A 218 -7.94 -5.88 38.20
CA SER A 218 -6.60 -5.52 38.66
C SER A 218 -5.95 -6.63 39.49
N THR A 219 -6.74 -7.33 40.30
CA THR A 219 -6.30 -8.49 41.09
C THR A 219 -5.94 -9.65 40.18
N VAL A 220 -6.78 -9.99 39.20
CA VAL A 220 -6.52 -11.05 38.21
C VAL A 220 -5.24 -10.74 37.41
N ASN A 221 -5.11 -9.53 36.88
CA ASN A 221 -3.91 -9.11 36.15
C ASN A 221 -2.65 -9.08 37.03
N ARG A 222 -2.78 -8.77 38.32
CA ARG A 222 -1.68 -8.86 39.28
C ARG A 222 -1.27 -10.32 39.51
N LEU A 223 -2.21 -11.24 39.68
CA LEU A 223 -1.92 -12.68 39.81
C LEU A 223 -1.22 -13.24 38.57
N LEU A 224 -1.67 -12.88 37.36
CA LEU A 224 -1.03 -13.31 36.12
C LEU A 224 0.40 -12.76 35.98
N ARG A 225 0.64 -11.51 36.38
CA ARG A 225 2.00 -10.94 36.42
C ARG A 225 2.93 -11.63 37.41
N LEU A 226 2.39 -12.15 38.51
CA LEU A 226 3.16 -12.90 39.51
C LEU A 226 3.43 -14.35 39.09
N ASN A 227 2.69 -14.90 38.12
CA ASN A 227 2.85 -16.27 37.63
C ASN A 227 2.96 -16.28 36.09
N PRO A 228 4.09 -15.82 35.53
CA PRO A 228 4.25 -15.59 34.09
C PRO A 228 4.08 -16.86 33.24
N MET A 229 4.49 -18.03 33.74
CA MET A 229 4.31 -19.32 33.05
C MET A 229 2.83 -19.61 32.75
N ILE A 230 1.94 -19.30 33.70
CA ILE A 230 0.49 -19.52 33.56
C ILE A 230 -0.12 -18.48 32.62
N ASP A 231 0.33 -17.21 32.66
CA ASP A 231 -0.11 -16.19 31.69
C ASP A 231 0.31 -16.58 30.26
N GLU A 232 1.51 -17.13 30.08
CA GLU A 232 1.97 -17.63 28.77
C GLU A 232 1.12 -18.79 28.27
N GLU A 233 0.78 -19.76 29.12
CA GLU A 233 -0.05 -20.90 28.76
C GLU A 233 -1.48 -20.47 28.41
N ILE A 234 -2.09 -19.57 29.19
CA ILE A 234 -3.41 -19.00 28.89
C ILE A 234 -3.39 -18.23 27.57
N ASN A 235 -2.35 -17.42 27.33
CA ASN A 235 -2.22 -16.65 26.10
C ASN A 235 -2.04 -17.60 24.91
N LYS A 236 -1.24 -18.66 25.04
CA LYS A 236 -1.05 -19.71 24.02
C LYS A 236 -2.38 -20.41 23.71
N ASN A 237 -3.12 -20.83 24.73
CA ASN A 237 -4.43 -21.48 24.56
C ASN A 237 -5.44 -20.54 23.90
N SER A 238 -5.46 -19.25 24.26
CA SER A 238 -6.32 -18.25 23.61
C SER A 238 -5.94 -18.01 22.16
N THR A 239 -4.65 -17.95 21.84
CA THR A 239 -4.18 -17.83 20.45
C THR A 239 -4.54 -19.05 19.63
N GLN A 240 -4.39 -20.25 20.19
CA GLN A 240 -4.75 -21.50 19.54
C GLN A 240 -6.25 -21.58 19.26
N LYS A 241 -7.08 -21.24 20.25
CA LYS A 241 -8.55 -21.20 20.08
C LYS A 241 -8.98 -20.25 18.96
N LYS A 242 -8.40 -19.04 18.91
CA LYS A 242 -8.67 -18.08 17.81
C LYS A 242 -8.22 -18.62 16.45
N LEU A 243 -7.09 -19.33 16.43
CA LEU A 243 -6.56 -19.94 15.22
C LEU A 243 -7.53 -21.02 14.72
N ASP A 244 -8.00 -21.89 15.60
CA ASP A 244 -8.96 -22.95 15.28
C ASP A 244 -10.32 -22.39 14.87
N GLU A 245 -10.81 -21.32 15.53
CA GLU A 245 -12.02 -20.59 15.11
C GLU A 245 -11.91 -20.03 13.68
N LYS A 246 -10.72 -19.53 13.28
CA LYS A 246 -10.52 -19.02 11.91
C LYS A 246 -10.36 -20.15 10.91
N ARG A 247 -9.72 -21.26 11.28
CA ARG A 247 -9.64 -22.48 10.46
C ARG A 247 -11.02 -23.08 10.21
N THR A 248 -11.87 -23.17 11.22
CA THR A 248 -13.24 -23.70 11.07
C THR A 248 -14.08 -22.81 10.16
N LEU A 249 -14.02 -21.48 10.33
CA LEU A 249 -14.72 -20.55 9.43
C LEU A 249 -14.27 -20.69 7.97
N TRP A 250 -12.96 -20.90 7.73
CA TRP A 250 -12.44 -21.19 6.40
C TRP A 250 -12.97 -22.52 5.85
N LEU A 251 -12.91 -23.60 6.63
CA LEU A 251 -13.43 -24.91 6.23
C LEU A 251 -14.94 -24.88 5.95
N CYS A 252 -15.73 -24.16 6.75
CA CYS A 252 -17.15 -23.97 6.48
C CYS A 252 -17.39 -23.23 5.15
N ALA A 253 -16.55 -22.27 4.79
CA ALA A 253 -16.66 -21.57 3.51
C ALA A 253 -16.32 -22.48 2.33
N VAL A 254 -15.31 -23.35 2.49
CA VAL A 254 -14.96 -24.39 1.51
C VAL A 254 -16.09 -25.40 1.35
N ALA A 255 -16.65 -25.91 2.46
CA ALA A 255 -17.74 -26.89 2.44
C ALA A 255 -19.02 -26.35 1.78
N LYS A 256 -19.30 -25.05 1.92
CA LYS A 256 -20.42 -24.38 1.25
C LYS A 256 -20.23 -24.24 -0.26
N SER A 257 -19.01 -24.40 -0.78
CA SER A 257 -18.72 -24.26 -2.20
C SER A 257 -17.65 -25.26 -2.67
N PRO A 258 -17.98 -26.55 -2.75
CA PRO A 258 -17.01 -27.62 -3.04
C PRO A 258 -16.30 -27.51 -4.40
N SER A 259 -16.94 -26.89 -5.40
CA SER A 259 -16.40 -26.68 -6.74
C SER A 259 -15.76 -25.30 -6.96
N ALA A 260 -15.78 -24.44 -5.94
CA ALA A 260 -15.24 -23.09 -6.06
C ALA A 260 -13.72 -23.08 -5.98
N SER A 261 -13.10 -22.20 -6.77
CA SER A 261 -11.66 -22.02 -6.70
C SER A 261 -11.22 -21.29 -5.43
N ALA A 262 -9.95 -21.45 -5.06
CA ALA A 262 -9.34 -20.74 -3.94
C ALA A 262 -9.53 -19.21 -4.02
N ASN A 263 -9.59 -18.65 -5.23
CA ASN A 263 -9.80 -17.22 -5.41
C ASN A 263 -11.25 -16.80 -5.09
N VAL A 264 -12.23 -17.61 -5.47
CA VAL A 264 -13.65 -17.37 -5.14
C VAL A 264 -13.87 -17.44 -3.63
N ILE A 265 -13.29 -18.44 -2.95
CA ILE A 265 -13.40 -18.60 -1.50
C ILE A 265 -12.71 -17.45 -0.76
N LYS A 266 -11.57 -16.97 -1.26
CA LYS A 266 -10.89 -15.77 -0.76
C LYS A 266 -11.79 -14.54 -0.80
N HIS A 267 -12.56 -14.35 -1.88
CA HIS A 267 -13.50 -13.23 -1.99
C HIS A 267 -14.75 -13.40 -1.14
N LEU A 268 -15.18 -14.63 -0.87
CA LEU A 268 -16.30 -14.91 0.02
C LEU A 268 -15.98 -14.58 1.48
N VAL A 269 -14.75 -14.83 1.93
CA VAL A 269 -14.34 -14.59 3.32
C VAL A 269 -12.99 -13.86 3.42
N PRO A 270 -12.91 -12.60 2.99
CA PRO A 270 -11.64 -11.86 2.87
C PRO A 270 -10.97 -11.58 4.21
N SER A 271 -11.77 -11.36 5.26
CA SER A 271 -11.27 -11.09 6.62
C SER A 271 -10.59 -12.31 7.24
N VAL A 272 -11.16 -13.51 7.04
CA VAL A 272 -10.60 -14.78 7.53
C VAL A 272 -9.34 -15.14 6.75
N TYR A 273 -9.36 -15.00 5.41
CA TYR A 273 -8.18 -15.20 4.58
C TYR A 273 -7.01 -14.30 5.00
N ALA A 274 -7.25 -12.99 5.15
CA ALA A 274 -6.20 -12.05 5.52
C ALA A 274 -5.68 -12.28 6.95
N TRP A 275 -6.50 -12.83 7.85
CA TRP A 275 -6.05 -13.20 9.19
C TRP A 275 -5.19 -14.47 9.17
N LEU A 276 -5.66 -15.54 8.52
CA LEU A 276 -4.92 -16.80 8.40
C LEU A 276 -3.60 -16.63 7.64
N TYR A 277 -3.57 -15.80 6.59
CA TYR A 277 -2.33 -15.53 5.86
C TYR A 277 -1.22 -14.91 6.74
N ARG A 278 -1.61 -14.13 7.76
CA ARG A 278 -0.67 -13.46 8.68
C ARG A 278 -0.27 -14.33 9.86
N ASN A 279 -1.16 -15.21 10.33
CA ASN A 279 -0.99 -15.97 11.57
C ASN A 279 -0.69 -17.47 11.35
N ASP A 280 -1.09 -18.04 10.21
CA ASP A 280 -0.97 -19.47 9.89
C ASP A 280 -0.91 -19.72 8.37
N LYS A 281 0.16 -19.21 7.76
CA LYS A 281 0.35 -19.21 6.30
C LYS A 281 0.51 -20.62 5.72
N SER A 282 1.24 -21.49 6.40
CA SER A 282 1.52 -22.85 5.90
C SER A 282 0.27 -23.70 5.80
N TRP A 283 -0.59 -23.66 6.84
CA TRP A 283 -1.88 -24.33 6.81
C TRP A 283 -2.77 -23.78 5.70
N LEU A 284 -2.88 -22.46 5.57
CA LEU A 284 -3.72 -21.84 4.54
C LEU A 284 -3.26 -22.23 3.13
N LEU A 285 -1.96 -22.21 2.85
CA LEU A 285 -1.42 -22.57 1.55
C LEU A 285 -1.68 -24.03 1.21
N SER A 286 -1.49 -24.94 2.17
CA SER A 286 -1.83 -26.36 2.03
C SER A 286 -3.32 -26.55 1.70
N GLN A 287 -4.22 -25.85 2.41
CA GLN A 287 -5.65 -25.92 2.14
C GLN A 287 -6.03 -25.34 0.76
N THR A 288 -5.41 -24.23 0.36
CA THR A 288 -5.69 -23.63 -0.96
C THR A 288 -5.12 -24.45 -2.12
N GLY A 289 -4.04 -25.19 -1.90
CA GLY A 289 -3.43 -26.06 -2.91
C GLY A 289 -4.30 -27.27 -3.25
N SER A 290 -5.15 -27.72 -2.30
CA SER A 290 -6.10 -28.80 -2.52
C SER A 290 -7.40 -28.36 -3.22
N LEU A 291 -7.59 -27.05 -3.46
CA LEU A 291 -8.79 -26.53 -4.11
C LEU A 291 -8.62 -26.45 -5.64
N PRO A 292 -9.71 -26.51 -6.42
CA PRO A 292 -9.67 -26.35 -7.86
C PRO A 292 -9.00 -25.04 -8.29
N THR A 293 -8.11 -25.10 -9.27
CA THR A 293 -7.47 -23.92 -9.84
C THR A 293 -8.49 -23.17 -10.71
N GLY A 294 -8.91 -21.98 -10.31
CA GLY A 294 -9.84 -21.14 -11.07
C GLY A 294 -9.24 -20.48 -12.32
N ARG A 295 -8.00 -20.84 -12.68
CA ARG A 295 -7.37 -20.39 -13.92
C ARG A 295 -7.85 -21.31 -15.04
N ALA A 296 -8.86 -20.88 -15.77
CA ALA A 296 -8.95 -21.30 -17.17
C ALA A 296 -7.68 -20.77 -17.86
N GLY A 297 -6.90 -21.64 -18.52
CA GLY A 297 -5.76 -21.18 -19.31
C GLY A 297 -6.21 -20.15 -20.36
N ASN A 298 -5.26 -19.38 -20.91
CA ASN A 298 -5.46 -18.41 -21.99
C ASN A 298 -6.01 -19.00 -23.31
N HIS A 299 -6.49 -20.25 -23.30
CA HIS A 299 -7.18 -20.89 -24.39
C HIS A 299 -8.63 -20.40 -24.38
N SER A 300 -8.83 -19.08 -24.50
CA SER A 300 -10.11 -18.61 -25.00
C SER A 300 -10.30 -19.32 -26.35
N THR A 301 -11.41 -20.02 -26.48
CA THR A 301 -11.93 -20.52 -27.75
C THR A 301 -12.17 -19.31 -28.63
N ILE A 302 -11.12 -18.76 -29.23
CA ILE A 302 -11.19 -17.59 -30.09
C ILE A 302 -11.88 -18.07 -31.36
N ASP A 303 -13.10 -17.59 -31.56
CA ASP A 303 -13.85 -17.78 -32.80
C ASP A 303 -13.19 -16.95 -33.91
N TRP A 304 -12.26 -17.59 -34.60
CA TRP A 304 -11.52 -16.99 -35.71
C TRP A 304 -12.41 -16.71 -36.92
N GLU A 305 -13.51 -17.42 -37.09
CA GLU A 305 -14.43 -17.24 -38.21
C GLU A 305 -15.22 -15.95 -38.05
N ALA A 306 -15.82 -15.73 -36.87
CA ALA A 306 -16.50 -14.47 -36.56
C ALA A 306 -15.54 -13.27 -36.64
N ARG A 307 -14.28 -13.46 -36.23
CA ARG A 307 -13.25 -12.41 -36.31
C ARG A 307 -12.85 -12.08 -37.76
N ASP A 308 -12.82 -13.07 -38.64
CA ASP A 308 -12.55 -12.88 -40.07
C ASP A 308 -13.71 -12.19 -40.79
N GLU A 309 -14.95 -12.57 -40.48
CA GLU A 309 -16.13 -11.90 -41.03
C GLU A 309 -16.17 -10.42 -40.68
N ASN A 310 -15.96 -10.10 -39.39
CA ASN A 310 -15.91 -8.72 -38.91
C ASN A 310 -14.81 -7.90 -39.60
N LEU A 311 -13.62 -8.48 -39.78
CA LEU A 311 -12.51 -7.80 -40.44
C LEU A 311 -12.80 -7.57 -41.92
N SER A 312 -13.39 -8.55 -42.61
CA SER A 312 -13.80 -8.42 -44.02
C SER A 312 -14.89 -7.36 -44.21
N ALA A 313 -15.85 -7.29 -43.28
CA ALA A 313 -16.92 -6.30 -43.29
C ALA A 313 -16.38 -4.89 -43.07
N LEU A 314 -15.41 -4.73 -42.16
CA LEU A 314 -14.72 -3.47 -41.91
C LEU A 314 -13.99 -2.97 -43.17
N VAL A 315 -13.24 -3.85 -43.84
CA VAL A 315 -12.55 -3.51 -45.10
C VAL A 315 -13.55 -3.07 -46.18
N LYS A 316 -14.65 -3.81 -46.38
CA LYS A 316 -15.70 -3.41 -47.33
C LYS A 316 -16.31 -2.06 -47.00
N LYS A 317 -16.66 -1.83 -45.74
CA LYS A 317 -17.27 -0.58 -45.27
C LYS A 317 -16.36 0.62 -45.57
N VAL A 318 -15.07 0.51 -45.28
CA VAL A 318 -14.14 1.60 -45.51
C VAL A 318 -13.93 1.87 -46.99
N LEU A 319 -13.91 0.83 -47.83
CA LEU A 319 -13.87 0.97 -49.29
C LEU A 319 -15.12 1.67 -49.85
N THR A 320 -16.31 1.37 -49.33
CA THR A 320 -17.55 2.05 -49.73
C THR A 320 -17.57 3.51 -49.29
N MET A 321 -16.98 3.83 -48.12
CA MET A 321 -16.92 5.19 -47.60
C MET A 321 -15.84 6.05 -48.27
N SER A 322 -14.75 5.43 -48.72
CA SER A 322 -13.75 6.13 -49.53
C SER A 322 -14.27 6.29 -50.96
N SER A 323 -14.52 7.51 -51.43
CA SER A 323 -14.89 7.81 -52.84
C SER A 323 -13.76 7.51 -53.85
N ILE A 324 -12.81 6.64 -53.50
CA ILE A 324 -11.66 6.24 -54.29
C ILE A 324 -12.04 4.95 -55.02
N GLU A 325 -11.86 4.94 -56.34
CA GLU A 325 -12.05 3.71 -57.12
C GLU A 325 -11.16 2.59 -56.56
N PRO A 326 -11.70 1.40 -56.27
CA PRO A 326 -10.96 0.31 -55.63
C PRO A 326 -9.72 -0.12 -56.43
N ARG A 327 -9.67 0.14 -57.74
CA ARG A 327 -8.53 -0.13 -58.63
C ARG A 327 -7.33 0.82 -58.45
N LYS A 328 -7.47 1.93 -57.72
CA LYS A 328 -6.40 2.92 -57.50
C LYS A 328 -5.84 2.92 -56.07
N ILE A 329 -6.43 2.15 -55.16
CA ILE A 329 -6.01 2.10 -53.77
C ILE A 329 -4.69 1.33 -53.67
N ARG A 330 -3.66 1.90 -53.03
CA ARG A 330 -2.40 1.18 -52.73
C ARG A 330 -2.51 0.46 -51.39
N LYS A 331 -1.72 -0.59 -51.19
CA LYS A 331 -1.70 -1.35 -49.91
C LYS A 331 -1.48 -0.46 -48.68
N ARG A 332 -0.63 0.55 -48.82
CA ARG A 332 -0.37 1.54 -47.76
C ARG A 332 -1.62 2.32 -47.35
N ASP A 333 -2.46 2.68 -48.32
CA ASP A 333 -3.66 3.49 -48.09
C ASP A 333 -4.70 2.64 -47.34
N LEU A 334 -4.82 1.37 -47.73
CA LEU A 334 -5.68 0.41 -47.06
C LEU A 334 -5.25 0.15 -45.60
N TYR A 335 -3.94 0.04 -45.33
CA TYR A 335 -3.44 -0.12 -43.96
C TYR A 335 -3.60 1.14 -43.10
N GLN A 336 -3.53 2.33 -43.70
CA GLN A 336 -3.82 3.58 -42.99
C GLN A 336 -5.31 3.69 -42.64
N MET A 337 -6.17 3.26 -43.56
CA MET A 337 -7.63 3.23 -43.40
C MET A 337 -8.11 2.15 -42.41
N VAL A 338 -7.41 1.01 -42.33
CA VAL A 338 -7.71 -0.08 -41.39
C VAL A 338 -6.43 -0.51 -40.66
N PRO A 339 -6.03 0.19 -39.58
CA PRO A 339 -4.75 -0.05 -38.89
C PRO A 339 -4.59 -1.48 -38.34
N ASN A 340 -5.69 -2.10 -37.89
CA ASN A 340 -5.68 -3.47 -37.35
C ASN A 340 -5.48 -4.55 -38.43
N LEU A 341 -5.60 -4.18 -39.72
CA LEU A 341 -5.51 -5.12 -40.84
C LEU A 341 -4.11 -5.72 -40.96
N PHE A 342 -3.07 -4.92 -40.73
CA PHE A 342 -1.69 -5.37 -40.82
C PHE A 342 -1.39 -6.48 -39.81
N SER A 343 -1.70 -6.24 -38.52
CA SER A 343 -1.46 -7.22 -37.46
C SER A 343 -2.30 -8.49 -37.62
N SER A 344 -3.57 -8.34 -38.04
CA SER A 344 -4.44 -9.50 -38.25
C SER A 344 -3.92 -10.41 -39.37
N LEU A 345 -3.31 -9.84 -40.41
CA LEU A 345 -2.78 -10.59 -41.55
C LEU A 345 -1.35 -11.08 -41.38
N GLU A 346 -0.70 -10.80 -40.24
CA GLU A 346 0.62 -11.34 -39.89
C GLU A 346 0.56 -12.86 -39.70
N GLN A 347 -0.52 -13.35 -39.08
CA GLN A 347 -0.74 -14.79 -38.90
C GLN A 347 -1.32 -15.42 -40.17
N LYS A 348 -0.48 -16.12 -40.93
CA LYS A 348 -0.84 -16.76 -42.22
C LYS A 348 -1.99 -17.76 -42.13
N GLN A 349 -2.17 -18.40 -40.97
CA GLN A 349 -3.15 -19.48 -40.76
C GLN A 349 -4.57 -18.97 -40.49
N HIS A 350 -4.76 -17.67 -40.27
CA HIS A 350 -6.06 -17.06 -39.99
C HIS A 350 -6.44 -16.02 -41.06
N TYR A 351 -7.72 -15.65 -41.06
CA TYR A 351 -8.33 -14.63 -41.94
C TYR A 351 -8.46 -14.98 -43.44
N PRO A 352 -8.91 -16.19 -43.83
CA PRO A 352 -9.03 -16.56 -45.25
C PRO A 352 -9.98 -15.67 -46.07
N LYS A 353 -11.15 -15.29 -45.53
CA LYS A 353 -12.15 -14.45 -46.22
C LYS A 353 -11.58 -13.04 -46.47
N THR A 354 -10.96 -12.45 -45.45
CA THR A 354 -10.33 -11.12 -45.57
C THR A 354 -9.16 -11.14 -46.57
N ARG A 355 -8.34 -12.20 -46.58
CA ARG A 355 -7.23 -12.33 -47.54
C ARG A 355 -7.69 -12.42 -48.98
N GLN A 356 -8.75 -13.20 -49.25
CA GLN A 356 -9.35 -13.30 -50.58
C GLN A 356 -9.94 -11.96 -51.05
N LEU A 357 -10.54 -11.19 -50.14
CA LEU A 357 -11.03 -9.85 -50.46
C LEU A 357 -9.89 -8.93 -50.88
N ILE A 358 -8.79 -8.93 -50.12
CA ILE A 358 -7.60 -8.12 -50.41
C ILE A 358 -6.95 -8.53 -51.73
N SER A 359 -6.83 -9.84 -52.01
CA SER A 359 -6.26 -10.29 -53.28
C SER A 359 -7.09 -9.83 -54.48
N LYS A 360 -8.42 -9.77 -54.35
CA LYS A 360 -9.31 -9.24 -55.42
C LYS A 360 -9.18 -7.74 -55.63
N ILE A 361 -8.78 -6.99 -54.59
CA ILE A 361 -8.60 -5.53 -54.68
C ILE A 361 -7.26 -5.19 -55.36
N PHE A 362 -6.23 -6.01 -55.16
CA PHE A 362 -4.87 -5.78 -55.67
C PHE A 362 -4.48 -6.66 -56.88
N GLN A 363 -5.44 -7.35 -57.49
CA GLN A 363 -5.34 -7.99 -58.81
C GLN A 363 -5.73 -6.98 -59.88
#